data_AF-A0A2P4X739-F1
#
_entry.id   AF-A0A2P4X739-F1
#
_cell.length_a   1.000
_cell.length_b   1.000
_cell.length_c   1.000
_cell.angle_alpha   90.00
_cell.angle_beta   90.00
_cell.angle_gamma   90.00
#
_symmetry.space_group_name_H-M   'P 1'
#
loop_
_entity.id
_entity.type
_entity.pdbx_description
1 polymer ?
#
loop_
_entity_poly.entity_id
_entity_poly.type
_entity_poly.pdbx_seq_one_letter_code
_entity_poly.pdbx_strand_id
1 'polypeptide(L)'
;MEKLLKRIDEEDIPAHSPIEQRWTARSTSLMSPASSSNPDQIFSWVGVILYLPTAEKKVRTAIRNRFMEFYATYRDFMEPFGATEHWAKIEWPEDAAERQKMRDRLKKRYPLDKFKKARDELDPHHILSNHIVDELCA
;
A
#
# COMPACT_ATOMS: atom_id res chain seq x y z
N MET A 1 1.87 -17.53 -0.65
CA MET A 1 0.40 -17.54 -0.72
C MET A 1 -0.25 -18.55 0.21
N GLU A 2 0.23 -19.79 0.28
CA GLU A 2 -0.39 -20.83 1.13
C GLU A 2 -0.67 -20.37 2.57
N LYS A 3 0.30 -19.71 3.22
CA LYS A 3 0.13 -19.17 4.58
C LYS A 3 -0.97 -18.10 4.68
N LEU A 4 -1.13 -17.26 3.66
CA LEU A 4 -2.17 -16.23 3.62
C LEU A 4 -3.55 -16.87 3.40
N LEU A 5 -3.67 -17.78 2.43
CA LEU A 5 -4.92 -18.48 2.14
C LEU A 5 -5.38 -19.28 3.35
N LYS A 6 -4.46 -20.02 4.00
CA LYS A 6 -4.75 -20.75 5.23
C LYS A 6 -5.30 -19.85 6.33
N ARG A 7 -4.73 -18.65 6.52
CA ARG A 7 -5.21 -17.70 7.53
C ARG A 7 -6.60 -17.14 7.18
N ILE A 8 -6.86 -16.88 5.91
CA ILE A 8 -8.17 -16.44 5.42
C ILE A 8 -9.23 -17.49 5.72
N ASP A 9 -8.93 -18.77 5.48
CA ASP A 9 -9.82 -19.88 5.79
C ASP A 9 -10.02 -20.06 7.31
N GLU A 10 -8.94 -19.96 8.11
CA GLU A 10 -8.99 -20.13 9.57
C GLU A 10 -9.77 -19.00 10.28
N GLU A 11 -9.69 -17.77 9.78
CA GLU A 11 -10.36 -16.60 10.35
C GLU A 11 -11.75 -16.31 9.71
N ASP A 12 -12.24 -17.21 8.84
CA ASP A 12 -13.50 -17.08 8.08
C ASP A 12 -13.65 -15.69 7.44
N ILE A 13 -12.58 -15.25 6.80
CA ILE A 13 -12.51 -13.93 6.20
C ILE A 13 -13.23 -13.96 4.85
N PRO A 14 -14.27 -13.13 4.63
CA PRO A 14 -15.04 -13.13 3.40
C PRO A 14 -14.27 -12.46 2.24
N ALA A 15 -13.35 -13.20 1.63
CA ALA A 15 -12.60 -12.80 0.43
C ALA A 15 -13.39 -13.15 -0.85
N HIS A 16 -14.57 -12.56 -1.01
CA HIS A 16 -15.49 -12.81 -2.13
C HIS A 16 -14.99 -12.31 -3.50
N SER A 17 -13.84 -11.64 -3.52
CA SER A 17 -13.20 -11.07 -4.70
C SER A 17 -11.81 -11.68 -4.87
N PRO A 18 -11.28 -11.76 -6.10
CA PRO A 18 -10.01 -12.42 -6.34
C PRO A 18 -8.87 -11.74 -5.58
N ILE A 19 -8.01 -12.56 -4.98
CA ILE A 19 -6.68 -12.15 -4.53
C ILE A 19 -5.74 -12.30 -5.72
N GLU A 20 -5.25 -11.17 -6.22
CA GLU A 20 -4.32 -11.16 -7.34
C GLU A 20 -2.90 -11.28 -6.81
N GLN A 21 -2.16 -12.29 -7.30
CA GLN A 21 -0.72 -12.38 -7.09
C GLN A 21 0.02 -12.22 -8.41
N ARG A 22 1.01 -11.33 -8.44
CA ARG A 22 1.91 -11.12 -9.58
C ARG A 22 3.35 -11.05 -9.12
N TRP A 23 4.28 -11.35 -10.00
CA TRP A 23 5.70 -11.30 -9.70
C TRP A 23 6.40 -10.32 -10.64
N THR A 24 7.41 -9.61 -10.12
CA THR A 24 8.28 -8.76 -10.92
C THR A 24 9.74 -8.95 -10.53
N ALA A 25 10.65 -8.74 -11.47
CA ALA A 25 12.04 -8.50 -11.17
C ALA A 25 12.22 -7.19 -10.40
N ARG A 26 13.32 -7.08 -9.67
CA ARG A 26 13.71 -5.86 -8.96
C ARG A 26 13.83 -4.64 -9.89
N SER A 27 13.57 -3.47 -9.32
CA SER A 27 13.73 -2.16 -9.95
C SER A 27 15.00 -1.47 -9.46
N THR A 28 15.60 -0.67 -10.33
CA THR A 28 16.71 0.25 -9.99
C THR A 28 16.23 1.60 -9.47
N SER A 29 14.94 1.92 -9.61
CA SER A 29 14.36 3.16 -9.07
C SER A 29 14.24 3.07 -7.56
N LEU A 30 14.87 4.01 -6.83
CA LEU A 30 14.90 4.00 -5.37
C LEU A 30 13.52 4.19 -4.72
N MET A 31 12.61 4.87 -5.41
CA MET A 31 11.22 5.05 -4.95
C MET A 31 10.32 3.88 -5.33
N SER A 32 10.80 2.88 -6.07
CA SER A 32 9.98 1.70 -6.38
C SER A 32 9.82 0.82 -5.13
N PRO A 33 8.62 0.28 -4.85
CA PRO A 33 8.44 -0.73 -3.80
C PRO A 33 9.25 -2.00 -4.08
N ALA A 34 9.44 -2.31 -5.37
CA ALA A 34 10.31 -3.37 -5.86
C ALA A 34 11.80 -2.96 -5.98
N SER A 35 12.24 -1.89 -5.31
CA SER A 35 13.64 -1.45 -5.36
C SER A 35 14.56 -2.40 -4.58
N SER A 36 15.67 -2.78 -5.20
CA SER A 36 16.74 -3.54 -4.54
C SER A 36 18.10 -3.34 -5.20
N SER A 37 19.15 -3.38 -4.37
CA SER A 37 20.54 -3.48 -4.81
C SER A 37 20.90 -4.90 -5.30
N ASN A 38 20.18 -5.93 -4.86
CA ASN A 38 20.39 -7.30 -5.31
C ASN A 38 19.78 -7.48 -6.72
N PRO A 39 20.59 -7.80 -7.75
CA PRO A 39 20.10 -7.94 -9.11
C PRO A 39 19.08 -9.06 -9.31
N ASP A 40 19.17 -10.11 -8.50
CA ASP A 40 18.39 -11.33 -8.64
C ASP A 40 17.15 -11.34 -7.71
N GLN A 41 16.93 -10.27 -6.95
CA GLN A 41 15.77 -10.20 -6.07
C GLN A 41 14.47 -10.12 -6.89
N ILE A 42 13.50 -10.94 -6.50
CA ILE A 42 12.15 -10.97 -7.07
C ILE A 42 11.17 -10.45 -6.03
N PHE A 43 10.14 -9.76 -6.49
CA PHE A 43 9.07 -9.23 -5.66
C PHE A 43 7.74 -9.89 -6.03
N SER A 44 6.95 -10.19 -5.00
CA SER A 44 5.59 -10.68 -5.13
C SER A 44 4.61 -9.57 -4.75
N TRP A 45 3.79 -9.16 -5.70
CA TRP A 45 2.65 -8.29 -5.47
C TRP A 45 1.46 -9.14 -5.09
N VAL A 46 0.85 -8.85 -3.95
CA VAL A 46 -0.40 -9.47 -3.54
C VAL A 46 -1.40 -8.35 -3.31
N GLY A 47 -2.49 -8.37 -4.06
CA GLY A 47 -3.53 -7.35 -4.04
C GLY A 47 -4.88 -7.98 -3.78
N VAL A 48 -5.68 -7.33 -2.93
CA VAL A 48 -7.07 -7.72 -2.71
C VAL A 48 -7.96 -6.65 -3.29
N ILE A 49 -8.88 -7.09 -4.13
CA ILE A 49 -9.88 -6.24 -4.76
C ILE A 49 -11.18 -6.48 -4.01
N LEU A 50 -12.05 -5.48 -3.96
CA LEU A 50 -13.37 -5.61 -3.37
C LEU A 50 -14.35 -4.84 -4.25
N TYR A 51 -15.42 -5.51 -4.68
CA TYR A 51 -16.41 -4.88 -5.53
C TYR A 51 -17.27 -3.89 -4.74
N LEU A 52 -17.61 -2.77 -5.40
CA LEU A 52 -18.63 -1.83 -4.92
C LEU A 52 -19.82 -1.86 -5.89
N PRO A 53 -20.66 -2.92 -5.85
CA PRO A 53 -21.63 -3.25 -6.90
C PRO A 53 -22.90 -2.37 -6.89
N THR A 54 -22.94 -1.35 -6.04
CA THR A 54 -24.09 -0.46 -5.89
C THR A 54 -23.66 0.99 -5.77
N ALA A 55 -24.53 1.90 -6.20
CA ALA A 55 -24.39 3.33 -5.99
C ALA A 55 -24.91 3.77 -4.60
N GLU A 56 -25.66 2.92 -3.90
CA GLU A 56 -26.25 3.27 -2.61
C GLU A 56 -25.17 3.54 -1.54
N LYS A 57 -25.12 4.78 -1.05
CA LYS A 57 -24.06 5.25 -0.15
C LYS A 57 -23.92 4.39 1.10
N LYS A 58 -25.02 4.03 1.77
CA LYS A 58 -25.00 3.24 3.00
C LYS A 58 -24.34 1.87 2.79
N VAL A 59 -24.74 1.17 1.74
CA VAL A 59 -24.19 -0.14 1.39
C VAL A 59 -22.71 -0.03 1.00
N ARG A 60 -22.33 0.98 0.20
CA ARG A 60 -20.92 1.22 -0.15
C ARG A 60 -20.05 1.49 1.08
N THR A 61 -20.54 2.25 2.04
CA THR A 61 -19.82 2.52 3.29
C THR A 61 -19.65 1.24 4.11
N ALA A 62 -20.70 0.42 4.26
CA ALA A 62 -20.60 -0.86 4.98
C ALA A 62 -19.56 -1.81 4.33
N ILE A 63 -19.58 -1.89 3.00
CA ILE A 63 -18.62 -2.69 2.23
C ILE A 63 -17.18 -2.18 2.45
N ARG A 64 -16.95 -0.87 2.39
CA ARG A 64 -15.63 -0.27 2.63
C ARG A 64 -15.13 -0.54 4.05
N ASN A 65 -15.99 -0.39 5.06
CA ASN A 65 -15.60 -0.63 6.45
C ASN A 65 -15.15 -2.08 6.65
N ARG A 66 -15.89 -3.05 6.09
CA ARG A 66 -15.50 -4.46 6.14
C ARG A 66 -14.18 -4.73 5.40
N PHE A 67 -13.93 -4.02 4.30
CA PHE A 67 -12.64 -4.11 3.62
C PHE A 67 -11.49 -3.51 4.41
N MET A 68 -11.71 -2.43 5.16
CA MET A 68 -10.67 -1.86 6.03
C MET A 68 -10.30 -2.81 7.17
N GLU A 69 -11.28 -3.53 7.74
CA GLU A 69 -11.02 -4.60 8.71
C GLU A 69 -10.16 -5.72 8.09
N PHE A 70 -10.53 -6.18 6.90
CA PHE A 70 -9.74 -7.16 6.15
C PHE A 70 -8.32 -6.66 5.86
N TYR A 71 -8.20 -5.42 5.40
CA TYR A 71 -6.92 -4.81 5.05
C TYR A 71 -5.99 -4.70 6.27
N ALA A 72 -6.53 -4.41 7.46
CA ALA A 72 -5.76 -4.41 8.70
C ALA A 72 -5.19 -5.81 8.99
N THR A 73 -6.02 -6.86 8.99
CA THR A 73 -5.57 -8.25 9.18
C THR A 73 -4.51 -8.66 8.16
N TYR A 74 -4.74 -8.31 6.88
CA TYR A 74 -3.82 -8.60 5.79
C TYR A 74 -2.48 -7.90 5.95
N ARG A 75 -2.48 -6.60 6.32
CA ARG A 75 -1.26 -5.84 6.57
C ARG A 75 -0.46 -6.44 7.73
N ASP A 76 -1.14 -6.78 8.82
CA ASP A 76 -0.50 -7.36 10.00
C ASP A 76 0.09 -8.75 9.69
N PHE A 77 -0.57 -9.54 8.82
CA PHE A 77 -0.01 -10.79 8.30
C PHE A 77 1.25 -10.57 7.44
N MET A 78 1.30 -9.49 6.68
CA MET A 78 2.37 -9.20 5.72
C MET A 78 3.59 -8.51 6.35
N GLU A 79 3.44 -7.88 7.52
CA GLU A 79 4.51 -7.18 8.23
C GLU A 79 5.77 -8.04 8.47
N PRO A 80 5.67 -9.31 8.95
CA PRO A 80 6.84 -10.16 9.16
C PRO A 80 7.62 -10.49 7.88
N PHE A 81 7.01 -10.34 6.70
CA PHE A 81 7.65 -10.53 5.41
C PHE A 81 8.32 -9.26 4.87
N GLY A 82 8.29 -8.16 5.64
CA GLY A 82 8.82 -6.87 5.20
C GLY A 82 8.05 -6.27 4.02
N ALA A 83 6.76 -6.62 3.89
CA ALA A 83 5.92 -6.10 2.82
C ALA A 83 5.76 -4.58 2.93
N THR A 84 5.63 -3.93 1.78
CA THR A 84 5.36 -2.50 1.67
C THR A 84 4.18 -2.29 0.72
N GLU A 85 3.44 -1.21 0.94
CA GLU A 85 2.29 -0.85 0.15
C GLU A 85 2.69 -0.58 -1.31
N HIS A 86 1.83 -1.03 -2.24
CA HIS A 86 1.93 -0.59 -3.63
C HIS A 86 1.46 0.86 -3.71
N TRP A 87 2.19 1.76 -4.40
CA TRP A 87 1.84 3.19 -4.47
C TRP A 87 0.39 3.47 -4.89
N ALA A 88 -0.11 2.77 -5.91
CA ALA A 88 -1.51 2.87 -6.36
C ALA A 88 -2.57 2.30 -5.39
N LYS A 89 -2.16 1.80 -4.22
CA LYS A 89 -3.02 1.22 -3.18
C LYS A 89 -2.87 1.92 -1.83
N ILE A 90 -2.07 2.99 -1.77
CA ILE A 90 -2.03 3.85 -0.59
C ILE A 90 -3.32 4.64 -0.56
N GLU A 91 -4.04 4.52 0.55
CA GLU A 91 -5.25 5.27 0.85
C GLU A 91 -4.93 6.28 1.95
N TRP A 92 -5.64 7.41 1.95
CA TRP A 92 -5.51 8.44 2.98
C TRP A 92 -6.12 7.98 4.31
N PRO A 93 -5.34 7.74 5.37
CA PRO A 93 -5.89 7.40 6.68
C PRO A 93 -6.62 8.62 7.28
N GLU A 94 -7.84 8.45 7.77
CA GLU A 94 -8.59 9.52 8.45
C GLU A 94 -7.96 9.92 9.79
N ASP A 95 -7.35 8.95 10.50
CA ASP A 95 -6.67 9.17 11.76
C ASP A 95 -5.24 9.73 11.58
N ALA A 96 -4.92 10.77 12.36
CA ALA A 96 -3.62 11.43 12.30
C ALA A 96 -2.47 10.54 12.81
N ALA A 97 -2.73 9.69 13.81
CA ALA A 97 -1.70 8.79 14.32
C ALA A 97 -1.38 7.69 13.29
N GLU A 98 -2.37 7.16 12.58
CA GLU A 98 -2.14 6.25 11.46
C GLU A 98 -1.38 6.91 10.29
N ARG A 99 -1.67 8.19 9.98
CA ARG A 99 -0.86 8.96 9.00
C ARG A 99 0.60 9.07 9.43
N GLN A 100 0.86 9.35 10.70
CA GLN A 100 2.21 9.43 11.24
C GLN A 100 2.94 8.08 11.13
N LYS A 101 2.29 6.97 11.51
CA LYS A 101 2.86 5.62 11.36
C LYS A 101 3.18 5.30 9.91
N MET A 102 2.32 5.69 8.97
CA MET A 102 2.57 5.51 7.55
C MET A 102 3.79 6.32 7.09
N ARG A 103 3.90 7.60 7.48
CA ARG A 103 5.06 8.43 7.16
C ARG A 103 6.37 7.81 7.67
N ASP A 104 6.36 7.28 8.89
CA ASP A 104 7.54 6.64 9.49
C ASP A 104 7.94 5.36 8.73
N ARG A 105 6.98 4.54 8.31
CA ARG A 105 7.24 3.36 7.46
C ARG A 105 7.84 3.75 6.11
N LEU A 106 7.26 4.75 5.44
CA LEU A 106 7.75 5.24 4.15
C LEU A 106 9.16 5.83 4.27
N LYS A 107 9.42 6.65 5.31
CA LYS A 107 10.74 7.22 5.59
C LYS A 107 11.80 6.15 5.88
N LYS A 108 11.41 5.06 6.55
CA LYS A 108 12.30 3.92 6.79
C LYS A 108 12.66 3.17 5.50
N ARG A 109 11.74 3.10 4.53
CA ARG A 109 11.91 2.33 3.30
C ARG A 109 12.53 3.11 2.15
N TYR A 110 12.19 4.40 2.01
CA TYR A 110 12.48 5.21 0.83
C TYR A 110 13.33 6.45 1.16
N PRO A 111 14.16 6.94 0.22
CA PRO A 111 14.99 8.12 0.43
C PRO A 111 14.18 9.42 0.24
N LEU A 112 13.20 9.67 1.13
CA LEU A 112 12.24 10.77 1.00
C LEU A 112 12.91 12.14 0.89
N ASP A 113 13.99 12.40 1.64
CA ASP A 113 14.71 13.68 1.57
C ASP A 113 15.27 13.96 0.16
N LYS A 114 15.78 12.90 -0.52
CA LYS A 114 16.28 13.03 -1.90
C LYS A 114 15.14 13.22 -2.89
N PHE A 115 14.03 12.50 -2.69
CA PHE A 115 12.84 12.65 -3.51
C PHE A 115 12.27 14.07 -3.38
N LYS A 116 12.12 14.58 -2.16
CA LYS A 116 11.67 15.94 -1.87
C LYS A 116 12.56 16.97 -2.55
N LYS A 117 13.88 16.87 -2.39
CA LYS A 117 14.82 17.80 -3.03
C LYS A 117 14.66 17.83 -4.55
N ALA A 118 14.64 16.65 -5.19
CA ALA A 118 14.46 16.55 -6.64
C ALA A 118 13.10 17.10 -7.09
N ARG A 119 12.06 16.89 -6.28
CA ARG A 119 10.73 17.41 -6.54
C ARG A 119 10.67 18.93 -6.44
N ASP A 120 11.24 19.52 -5.39
CA ASP A 120 11.28 20.97 -5.19
C ASP A 120 12.10 21.67 -6.31
N GLU A 121 13.10 20.99 -6.88
CA GLU A 121 13.86 21.48 -8.03
C GLU A 121 13.06 21.43 -9.34
N LEU A 122 12.26 20.37 -9.56
CA LEU A 122 11.56 20.14 -10.83
C LEU A 122 10.14 20.75 -10.89
N ASP A 123 9.49 20.87 -9.74
CA ASP A 123 8.14 21.43 -9.60
C ASP A 123 8.10 22.32 -8.34
N PRO A 124 8.73 23.51 -8.36
CA PRO A 124 8.87 24.38 -7.20
C PRO A 124 7.55 24.95 -6.67
N HIS A 125 6.50 24.89 -7.48
CA HIS A 125 5.15 25.35 -7.13
C HIS A 125 4.21 24.21 -6.76
N HIS A 126 4.70 22.97 -6.79
CA HIS A 126 3.96 21.77 -6.38
C HIS A 126 2.65 21.58 -7.18
N ILE A 127 2.65 21.99 -8.46
CA ILE A 127 1.49 21.92 -9.34
C ILE A 127 1.17 20.46 -9.71
N LEU A 128 2.19 19.61 -9.78
CA LEU A 128 2.09 18.19 -10.15
C LEU A 128 2.06 17.29 -8.91
N SER A 129 1.37 17.73 -7.85
CA SER A 129 1.28 17.01 -6.58
C SER A 129 -0.15 16.74 -6.11
N ASN A 130 -0.24 16.01 -5.01
CA ASN A 130 -1.44 15.81 -4.23
C ASN A 130 -1.08 15.67 -2.74
N HIS A 131 -2.10 15.74 -1.89
CA HIS A 131 -1.98 15.64 -0.44
C HIS A 131 -1.23 14.37 0.07
N ILE A 132 -1.35 13.22 -0.61
CA ILE A 132 -0.58 12.02 -0.25
C ILE A 132 0.91 12.26 -0.45
N VAL A 133 1.31 12.77 -1.61
CA VAL A 133 2.73 13.03 -1.90
C VAL A 133 3.26 14.15 -1.00
N ASP A 134 2.46 15.17 -0.73
CA ASP A 134 2.83 16.31 0.11
C ASP A 134 3.01 15.96 1.58
N GLU A 135 2.14 15.11 2.15
CA GLU A 135 2.19 14.84 3.58
C GLU A 135 2.93 13.54 3.94
N LEU A 136 2.97 12.56 3.03
CA LEU A 136 3.56 11.24 3.29
C LEU A 136 4.94 11.04 2.68
N CYS A 137 5.28 11.78 1.62
CA CYS A 137 6.53 11.61 0.88
C CYS A 137 7.48 12.83 0.94
N ALA A 138 7.05 13.96 1.50
CA ALA A 138 7.83 15.20 1.62
C ALA A 138 8.27 15.50 3.06
#